data_AF-A0A6I3V1H7-F1
#
_entry.id   AF-A0A6I3V1H7-F1
#
_cell.length_a   1.000
_cell.length_b   1.000
_cell.length_c   1.000
_cell.angle_alpha   90.00
_cell.angle_beta   90.00
_cell.angle_gamma   90.00
#
_symmetry.space_group_name_H-M   'P 1'
#
loop_
_entity.id
_entity.type
_entity.pdbx_description
1 polymer ?
#
loop_
_entity_poly.entity_id
_entity_poly.type
_entity_poly.pdbx_seq_one_letter_code
_entity_poly.pdbx_strand_id
1 'polypeptide(L)' 'YLLWRQVFMAAVANQYGFIKVTVSDTDGNFLYGVETYKRYQTLDCEYSFFTTDGKGGYKFIKWWYFTGTGAQVGKLDPFS' A
#
# COMPACT_ATOMS: atom_id res chain seq x y z
N TYR A 1 -15.13 -5.00 11.58
CA TYR A 1 -14.41 -3.96 10.81
C TYR A 1 -12.93 -4.11 11.11
N LEU A 2 -12.06 -3.98 10.11
CA LEU A 2 -10.62 -4.01 10.31
C LEU A 2 -10.13 -2.57 10.49
N LEU A 3 -9.54 -2.25 11.64
CA LEU A 3 -8.78 -1.02 11.80
C LEU A 3 -7.32 -1.32 11.47
N TRP A 4 -6.71 -0.53 10.59
CA TRP A 4 -5.36 -0.78 10.14
C TRP A 4 -4.57 0.53 10.06
N ARG A 5 -3.25 0.43 10.25
CA ARG A 5 -2.29 1.52 10.06
C ARG A 5 -1.02 0.91 9.48
N GLN A 6 -0.47 1.54 8.45
CA GLN A 6 0.80 1.14 7.86
C GLN A 6 1.76 2.31 7.79
N VAL A 7 3.02 2.01 8.06
CA VAL A 7 4.15 2.89 7.75
C VAL A 7 4.84 2.30 6.54
N PHE A 8 4.99 3.10 5.48
CA PHE A 8 5.73 2.70 4.29
C PHE A 8 6.89 3.68 4.11
N MET A 9 8.11 3.16 4.24
CA MET A 9 9.33 3.96 4.16
C MET A 9 10.15 3.51 2.94
N ALA A 10 10.48 4.45 2.06
CA ALA A 10 11.26 4.18 0.86
C ALA A 10 12.73 4.48 1.15
N ALA A 11 13.50 3.49 1.63
CA ALA A 11 14.88 3.70 2.10
C ALA A 11 15.76 4.43 1.07
N VAL A 12 15.67 4.03 -0.22
CA VAL A 12 16.31 4.71 -1.35
C VAL A 12 15.36 4.80 -2.54
N ALA A 13 15.55 5.82 -3.39
CA ALA A 13 14.66 6.10 -4.52
C ALA A 13 14.66 4.98 -5.57
N ASN A 14 15.76 4.25 -5.76
CA ASN A 14 15.91 3.22 -6.79
C ASN A 14 15.39 1.83 -6.39
N GLN A 15 14.67 1.69 -5.28
CA GLN A 15 14.05 0.43 -4.86
C GLN A 15 12.60 0.31 -5.35
N TYR A 16 12.12 -0.90 -5.55
CA TYR A 16 10.70 -1.17 -5.80
C TYR A 16 10.12 -1.95 -4.62
N GLY A 17 8.82 -1.85 -4.41
CA GLY A 17 8.17 -2.62 -3.35
C GLY A 17 6.69 -2.34 -3.27
N PHE A 18 5.96 -3.28 -2.65
CA PHE A 18 4.55 -3.09 -2.36
C PHE A 18 4.15 -3.88 -1.12
N ILE A 19 3.08 -3.44 -0.47
CA ILE A 19 2.36 -4.20 0.55
C ILE A 19 0.91 -4.25 0.11
N LYS A 20 0.31 -5.44 0.15
CA LYS A 20 -1.10 -5.65 -0.16
C LYS A 20 -1.76 -6.41 0.98
N VAL A 21 -2.88 -5.88 1.46
CA VAL A 21 -3.72 -6.54 2.46
C VAL A 21 -5.09 -6.76 1.84
N THR A 22 -5.55 -8.01 1.82
CA THR A 22 -6.87 -8.40 1.32
C THR A 22 -7.68 -9.00 2.46
N VAL A 23 -8.98 -8.73 2.44
CA VAL A 23 -9.96 -9.26 3.37
C VAL A 23 -10.96 -10.11 2.57
N SER A 24 -11.15 -11.34 3.01
CA SER A 24 -12.14 -12.27 2.44
C SER A 24 -13.17 -12.66 3.50
N ASP A 25 -14.33 -13.14 3.07
CA ASP A 25 -15.31 -13.77 3.96
C ASP A 25 -14.87 -15.18 4.39
N THR A 26 -15.71 -15.86 5.18
CA THR A 26 -15.44 -17.22 5.69
C THR A 26 -15.38 -18.27 4.59
N ASP A 27 -15.99 -17.99 3.44
CA ASP A 27 -16.05 -18.88 2.28
C ASP A 27 -14.89 -18.59 1.30
N GLY A 28 -14.02 -17.62 1.64
CA GLY A 28 -12.85 -17.23 0.85
C GLY A 28 -13.14 -16.19 -0.23
N ASN A 29 -14.37 -15.67 -0.33
CA ASN A 29 -14.71 -14.67 -1.33
C ASN A 29 -14.07 -13.33 -0.98
N PHE A 30 -13.40 -12.71 -1.96
CA PHE A 30 -12.76 -11.41 -1.77
C PHE A 30 -13.80 -10.30 -1.52
N LEU A 31 -13.57 -9.49 -0.48
CA LEU A 31 -14.43 -8.37 -0.10
C LEU A 31 -13.78 -7.04 -0.49
N TYR A 32 -12.65 -6.72 0.12
CA TYR A 32 -11.92 -5.48 -0.11
C TYR A 32 -10.45 -5.62 0.28
N GLY A 33 -9.64 -4.68 -0.19
CA GLY A 33 -8.23 -4.63 0.13
C GLY A 33 -7.66 -3.23 -0.02
N VAL A 34 -6.46 -3.10 0.51
CA VAL A 34 -5.62 -1.91 0.38
C VAL A 34 -4.26 -2.32 -0.13
N GLU A 35 -3.63 -1.47 -0.93
CA GLU A 35 -2.24 -1.66 -1.32
C GLU A 35 -1.48 -0.35 -1.23
N THR A 36 -0.21 -0.46 -0.85
CA THR A 36 0.78 0.58 -1.08
C THR A 36 1.80 0.08 -2.07
N TYR A 37 2.08 0.88 -3.10
CA TYR A 37 2.94 0.50 -4.21
C TYR A 37 3.99 1.59 -4.46
N LYS A 38 5.27 1.20 -4.52
CA LYS A 38 6.38 2.01 -5.01
C LYS A 38 6.78 1.50 -6.38
N ARG A 39 6.15 2.06 -7.40
CA ARG A 39 6.23 1.59 -8.80
C ARG A 39 7.42 2.17 -9.56
N TYR A 40 7.94 3.29 -9.10
CA TYR A 40 8.93 4.08 -9.83
C TYR A 40 10.27 4.13 -9.09
N GLN A 41 11.36 4.43 -9.81
CA GLN A 41 12.68 4.72 -9.23
C GLN A 41 12.77 6.14 -8.63
N THR A 42 11.63 6.72 -8.27
CA THR A 42 11.48 7.96 -7.50
C THR A 42 10.98 7.62 -6.09
N LEU A 43 10.76 8.61 -5.24
CA LEU A 43 10.12 8.39 -3.93
C LEU A 43 8.58 8.36 -4.02
N ASP A 44 8.02 8.47 -5.22
CA ASP A 44 6.57 8.48 -5.40
C ASP A 44 5.97 7.11 -5.07
N CYS A 45 4.98 7.14 -4.20
CA CYS A 45 4.26 5.98 -3.74
C CYS A 45 2.77 6.17 -3.98
N GLU A 46 2.10 5.05 -4.17
CA GLU A 46 0.67 4.95 -4.45
C GLU A 46 0.04 4.25 -3.25
N TYR A 47 -1.09 4.75 -2.77
CA TYR A 47 -1.95 4.02 -1.85
C TYR A 47 -3.31 3.88 -2.51
N SER A 48 -3.88 2.68 -2.52
CA SER A 48 -5.18 2.47 -3.15
C SER A 48 -6.07 1.55 -2.32
N PHE A 49 -7.37 1.82 -2.40
CA PHE A 49 -8.42 0.99 -1.84
C PHE A 49 -9.19 0.35 -2.99
N PHE A 50 -9.35 -0.97 -2.93
CA PHE A 50 -10.03 -1.75 -3.95
C PHE A 50 -11.02 -2.74 -3.34
N THR A 51 -12.03 -3.12 -4.11
CA THR A 51 -13.10 -4.04 -3.70
C THR A 51 -13.47 -4.95 -4.86
N THR A 52 -14.26 -5.99 -4.58
CA THR A 52 -14.75 -6.90 -5.60
C THR A 52 -15.48 -6.16 -6.74
N ASP A 53 -15.29 -6.64 -7.96
CA ASP A 53 -16.05 -6.19 -9.13
C ASP A 53 -17.33 -7.01 -9.36
N GLY A 54 -17.60 -8.03 -8.53
CA GLY A 54 -18.71 -8.96 -8.67
C GLY A 54 -18.53 -10.03 -9.76
N LYS A 55 -17.36 -10.10 -10.40
CA LYS A 55 -17.03 -11.00 -11.51
C LYS A 55 -15.80 -11.88 -11.23
N GLY A 56 -15.39 -11.97 -9.97
CA GLY A 56 -14.19 -12.68 -9.52
C GLY A 56 -12.90 -11.85 -9.59
N GLY A 57 -12.99 -10.58 -9.97
CA GLY A 57 -11.89 -9.63 -9.97
C GLY A 57 -12.00 -8.56 -8.89
N TYR A 58 -11.30 -7.45 -9.11
CA TYR A 58 -11.36 -6.28 -8.25
C TYR A 58 -11.38 -4.98 -9.06
N LYS A 59 -11.91 -3.93 -8.45
CA LYS A 59 -11.90 -2.56 -8.96
C LYS A 59 -11.32 -1.61 -7.91
N PHE A 60 -10.54 -0.64 -8.37
CA PHE A 60 -10.08 0.46 -7.52
C PHE A 60 -11.23 1.43 -7.26
N ILE A 61 -11.47 1.72 -5.99
CA ILE A 61 -12.46 2.69 -5.54
C ILE A 61 -11.82 4.04 -5.31
N LYS A 62 -10.58 4.04 -4.78
CA LYS A 62 -9.83 5.25 -4.54
C LYS A 62 -8.34 5.00 -4.65
N TRP A 63 -7.65 6.03 -5.11
CA TRP A 63 -6.21 6.03 -5.33
C TRP A 63 -5.64 7.37 -4.87
N TRP A 64 -4.58 7.30 -4.08
CA TRP A 64 -3.86 8.44 -3.57
C TRP A 64 -2.38 8.32 -3.94
N TYR A 65 -1.75 9.46 -4.14
CA TYR A 65 -0.31 9.56 -4.28
C TYR A 65 0.25 10.21 -3.02
N PHE A 66 1.40 9.72 -2.59
CA PHE A 66 2.19 10.34 -1.52
C PHE A 66 3.67 10.14 -1.81
N THR A 67 4.49 11.07 -1.33
CA THR A 67 5.94 10.90 -1.39
C THR A 67 6.37 10.07 -0.19
N GLY A 68 6.98 8.92 -0.43
CA GLY A 68 7.58 8.10 0.61
C GLY A 68 8.70 8.87 1.29
N THR A 69 8.70 8.95 2.61
CA THR A 69 9.87 9.43 3.33
C THR A 69 10.95 8.36 3.20
N GLY A 70 12.07 8.68 2.55
CA GLY A 70 13.31 7.94 2.81
C GLY A 70 13.87 8.33 4.17
N ALA A 71 14.96 7.67 4.61
CA ALA A 71 15.72 8.16 5.74
C ALA A 71 16.07 9.64 5.46
N GLN A 72 15.36 10.56 6.11
CA GLN A 72 15.69 11.97 6.04
C GLN A 72 17.12 12.07 6.56
N VAL A 73 18.01 12.74 5.85
CA VAL A 73 19.36 13.02 6.35
C VAL A 73 19.21 13.66 7.74
N GLY A 74 19.59 12.92 8.79
CA GLY A 74 19.49 13.37 10.18
C GLY A 74 18.24 12.94 10.98
N LYS A 75 17.34 12.10 10.46
CA LYS A 75 16.32 11.43 11.31
C LYS A 75 16.61 9.93 11.44
N LEU A 76 16.65 9.47 12.69
CA LEU A 76 16.75 8.05 13.04
C LEU A 76 15.61 7.27 12.39
N ASP A 77 15.94 6.08 11.88
CA ASP A 77 14.96 5.09 11.49
C ASP A 77 14.06 4.80 12.72
N PRO A 78 12.73 4.94 12.63
CA PRO A 78 11.84 4.65 13.75
C PRO A 78 11.85 3.17 14.17
N PHE A 79 12.56 2.30 13.44
CA PHE A 79 12.72 0.88 13.73
C PHE A 79 14.14 0.49 14.18
N SER A 80 15.09 1.44 14.29
CA SER A 80 16.44 1.18 14.82
C SER A 80 16.51 1.29 16.34
#